data_AF-A0A920RYF8-F1
#
_entry.id   AF-A0A920RYF8-F1
#
_cell.length_a   1.000
_cell.length_b   1.000
_cell.length_c   1.000
_cell.angle_alpha   90.00
_cell.angle_beta   90.00
_cell.angle_gamma   90.00
#
_symmetry.space_group_name_H-M   'P 1'
#
loop_
_entity.id
_entity.type
_entity.pdbx_description
1 polymer ?
#
loop_
_entity_poly.entity_id
_entity_poly.type
_entity_poly.pdbx_seq_one_letter_code
_entity_poly.pdbx_strand_id
1 'polypeptide(L)'
;MDEVISNITQNIDTLWVINCAILVFIMQAGFMCMESGLSRHKNSINVALKNAADFGVSVVMFWTLGFGLMFGKSFNGFIGKDLFFFSTNISQYQTYFVFQAMFVATAATIISGL
;
A
#
# COMPACT_ATOMS: atom_id res chain seq x y z
N MET A 1 -21.10 -23.05 -17.68
CA MET A 1 -19.85 -22.71 -18.39
C MET A 1 -19.44 -21.28 -18.04
N ASP A 2 -20.35 -20.32 -18.13
CA ASP A 2 -20.06 -18.90 -17.85
C ASP A 2 -19.63 -18.60 -16.41
N GLU A 3 -20.21 -19.28 -15.42
CA GLU A 3 -19.83 -19.14 -14.00
C GLU A 3 -18.39 -19.63 -13.73
N VAL A 4 -17.97 -20.71 -14.39
CA VAL A 4 -16.60 -21.24 -14.29
C VAL A 4 -15.60 -20.25 -14.91
N ILE A 5 -15.94 -19.69 -16.07
CA ILE A 5 -15.12 -18.66 -16.73
C ILE A 5 -15.01 -17.42 -15.82
N SER A 6 -16.11 -16.95 -15.24
CA SER A 6 -16.13 -15.81 -14.32
C SER A 6 -15.21 -16.02 -13.11
N ASN A 7 -15.27 -17.19 -12.47
CA ASN A 7 -14.41 -17.51 -11.32
C ASN A 7 -12.92 -17.55 -11.69
N ILE A 8 -12.59 -18.12 -12.86
CA ILE A 8 -11.21 -18.14 -13.35
C ILE A 8 -10.70 -16.73 -13.63
N THR A 9 -11.51 -15.89 -14.29
CA THR A 9 -11.16 -14.49 -14.55
C THR A 9 -10.89 -13.72 -13.26
N GLN A 10 -11.78 -13.84 -12.25
CA GLN A 10 -11.59 -13.18 -10.96
C GLN A 10 -10.29 -13.60 -10.25
N ASN A 11 -9.94 -14.89 -10.32
CA ASN A 11 -8.70 -15.39 -9.74
C ASN A 11 -7.46 -14.83 -10.47
N ILE A 12 -7.50 -14.78 -11.80
CA ILE A 12 -6.42 -14.21 -12.61
C ILE A 12 -6.25 -12.72 -12.33
N ASP A 13 -7.34 -11.96 -12.26
CA ASP A 13 -7.30 -10.53 -11.93
C ASP A 13 -6.73 -10.29 -10.53
N THR A 14 -7.12 -11.13 -9.57
CA THR A 14 -6.59 -11.08 -8.20
C THR A 14 -5.08 -11.32 -8.18
N LEU A 15 -4.60 -12.36 -8.89
CA LEU A 15 -3.17 -12.65 -9.00
C LEU A 15 -2.40 -11.52 -9.69
N TRP A 16 -2.97 -10.93 -10.74
CA TRP A 16 -2.39 -9.80 -11.44
C TRP A 16 -2.20 -8.60 -10.51
N VAL A 17 -3.23 -8.21 -9.77
CA VAL A 17 -3.15 -7.06 -8.85
C VAL A 17 -2.16 -7.31 -7.71
N ILE A 18 -2.10 -8.54 -7.17
CA ILE A 18 -1.08 -8.90 -6.16
C ILE A 18 0.32 -8.78 -6.75
N ASN A 19 0.55 -9.25 -7.98
CA ASN A 19 1.84 -9.09 -8.64
C ASN A 19 2.21 -7.61 -8.83
N CYS A 20 1.26 -6.77 -9.24
CA CYS A 20 1.47 -5.33 -9.30
C CYS A 20 1.79 -4.75 -7.91
N ALA A 21 1.13 -5.20 -6.84
CA ALA A 21 1.44 -4.77 -5.48
C ALA A 21 2.88 -5.13 -5.06
N ILE A 22 3.36 -6.31 -5.43
CA ILE A 22 4.75 -6.73 -5.19
C ILE A 22 5.73 -5.81 -5.94
N LEU A 23 5.44 -5.45 -7.18
CA LEU A 23 6.27 -4.52 -7.95
C LEU A 23 6.34 -3.13 -7.28
N VAL A 24 5.23 -2.64 -6.73
CA VAL A 24 5.21 -1.37 -5.99
C VAL A 24 5.93 -1.51 -4.65
N PHE A 25 5.85 -2.65 -3.98
CA PHE A 25 6.62 -2.91 -2.76
C PHE A 25 8.14 -2.83 -3.01
N ILE A 26 8.62 -3.29 -4.16
CA ILE A 26 10.04 -3.17 -4.54
C ILE A 26 10.49 -1.70 -4.61
N MET A 27 9.59 -0.75 -4.86
CA MET A 27 9.91 0.69 -4.82
C MET A 27 10.40 1.12 -3.43
N GLN A 28 9.89 0.52 -2.35
CA GLN A 28 10.33 0.81 -0.98
C GLN A 28 11.81 0.47 -0.77
N ALA A 29 12.23 -0.68 -1.27
CA ALA A 29 13.64 -1.07 -1.26
C ALA A 29 14.48 -0.13 -2.15
N GLY A 30 13.93 0.30 -3.29
CA GLY A 30 14.57 1.27 -4.18
C GLY A 30 14.85 2.62 -3.50
N PHE A 31 13.84 3.21 -2.85
CA PHE A 31 13.99 4.47 -2.10
C PHE A 31 14.97 4.32 -0.93
N MET A 32 14.85 3.24 -0.17
CA MET A 32 15.77 2.96 0.93
C MET A 32 17.24 2.92 0.46
N CYS A 33 17.53 2.24 -0.66
CA CYS A 33 18.88 2.20 -1.25
C CYS A 33 19.33 3.57 -1.76
N MET A 34 18.45 4.34 -2.40
CA MET A 34 18.76 5.67 -2.90
C MET A 34 19.10 6.64 -1.75
N GLU A 35 18.24 6.74 -0.73
CA GLU A 35 18.45 7.67 0.39
C GLU A 35 19.64 7.28 1.26
N SER A 36 19.81 5.98 1.54
CA SER A 36 20.97 5.48 2.29
C SER A 36 22.28 5.68 1.52
N GLY A 37 22.25 5.60 0.19
CA GLY A 37 23.39 5.85 -0.70
C GLY A 37 23.75 7.34 -0.85
N LEU A 38 22.78 8.25 -0.77
CA LEU A 38 23.01 9.70 -0.75
C LEU A 38 23.44 10.21 0.64
N SER A 39 23.15 9.46 1.69
CA SER A 39 23.53 9.80 3.05
C SER A 39 25.02 9.59 3.32
N ARG A 40 25.57 10.31 4.29
CA ARG A 40 26.95 10.06 4.75
C ARG A 40 27.05 8.65 5.33
N HIS A 41 28.14 7.94 5.03
CA HIS A 41 28.39 6.57 5.52
C HIS A 41 28.08 6.35 7.01
N LYS A 42 28.44 7.30 7.88
CA LYS A 42 28.19 7.21 9.32
C LYS A 42 26.71 7.22 9.74
N ASN A 43 25.81 7.67 8.86
CA ASN A 43 24.37 7.80 9.13
C ASN A 43 23.50 6.90 8.23
N SER A 44 24.10 6.14 7.31
CA SER A 44 23.39 5.34 6.30
C SER A 44 22.48 4.27 6.92
N ILE A 45 22.92 3.63 8.00
CA ILE A 45 22.11 2.67 8.77
C ILE A 45 20.89 3.35 9.40
N ASN A 46 21.07 4.56 9.95
CA ASN A 46 19.98 5.29 10.58
C ASN A 46 18.93 5.75 9.55
N VAL A 47 19.37 6.10 8.35
CA VAL A 47 18.47 6.45 7.23
C VAL A 47 17.68 5.23 6.75
N ALA A 48 18.32 4.07 6.62
CA ALA A 48 17.63 2.83 6.26
C ALA A 48 16.58 2.43 7.30
N LEU A 49 16.89 2.56 8.59
CA LEU A 49 15.95 2.27 9.67
C LEU A 49 14.76 3.23 9.67
N LYS A 50 14.98 4.52 9.38
CA LYS A 50 13.91 5.51 9.24
C LYS A 50 12.96 5.15 8.10
N ASN A 51 13.49 4.73 6.95
CA ASN A 51 12.68 4.30 5.79
C ASN A 51 11.81 3.08 6.13
N ALA A 52 12.38 2.07 6.81
CA ALA A 52 11.63 0.90 7.22
C ALA A 52 10.53 1.24 8.23
N ALA A 53 10.80 2.16 9.16
CA ALA A 53 9.81 2.63 10.13
C ALA A 53 8.69 3.44 9.44
N ASP A 54 9.02 4.29 8.46
CA ASP A 54 8.05 5.06 7.69
C ASP A 54 7.07 4.16 6.92
N PHE A 55 7.58 3.10 6.28
CA PHE A 55 6.76 2.08 5.64
C PHE A 55 5.75 1.45 6.63
N GLY A 56 6.23 1.02 7.80
CA GLY A 56 5.37 0.40 8.81
C GLY A 56 4.29 1.35 9.34
N VAL A 57 4.66 2.59 9.67
CA VAL A 57 3.72 3.61 10.15
C VAL A 57 2.69 3.96 9.07
N SER A 58 3.11 4.09 7.82
CA SER A 58 2.23 4.40 6.69
C SER A 58 1.18 3.32 6.46
N VAL A 59 1.57 2.04 6.52
CA VAL A 59 0.62 0.92 6.38
C VAL A 59 -0.37 0.88 7.55
N VAL A 60 0.08 1.12 8.79
CA VAL A 60 -0.82 1.16 9.97
C VAL A 60 -1.79 2.35 9.89
N MET A 61 -1.33 3.52 9.46
CA MET A 61 -2.19 4.70 9.25
C MET A 61 -3.21 4.47 8.13
N PHE A 62 -2.79 3.79 7.05
CA PHE A 62 -3.70 3.40 5.99
C PHE A 62 -4.76 2.39 6.46
N TRP A 63 -4.35 1.42 7.27
CA TRP A 63 -5.27 0.42 7.85
C TRP A 63 -6.32 1.02 8.79
N THR A 64 -5.89 1.92 9.68
CA THR A 64 -6.76 2.52 10.70
C THR A 64 -7.74 3.52 10.09
N LEU A 65 -7.25 4.43 9.25
CA LEU A 65 -8.04 5.55 8.73
C LEU A 65 -8.03 5.65 7.20
N GLY A 66 -6.87 5.46 6.56
CA GLY A 66 -6.70 5.80 5.14
C GLY A 66 -7.61 5.04 4.19
N PHE A 67 -7.83 3.74 4.41
CA PHE A 67 -8.71 2.94 3.55
C PHE A 67 -10.16 3.42 3.64
N GLY A 68 -10.64 3.72 4.85
CA GLY A 68 -11.99 4.24 5.06
C GLY A 68 -12.21 5.62 4.45
N LEU A 69 -11.20 6.49 4.49
CA LEU A 69 -11.27 7.81 3.85
C LEU A 69 -11.31 7.72 2.32
N MET A 70 -10.57 6.78 1.73
CA MET A 70 -10.42 6.65 0.27
C MET A 70 -11.53 5.81 -0.38
N PHE A 71 -11.91 4.69 0.24
CA PHE A 71 -12.84 3.70 -0.32
C PHE A 71 -14.13 3.53 0.49
N GLY A 72 -14.29 4.26 1.59
CA GLY A 72 -15.51 4.23 2.38
C GLY A 72 -16.70 4.90 1.67
N LYS A 73 -17.89 4.72 2.24
CA LYS A 73 -19.13 5.31 1.70
C LYS A 73 -19.02 6.83 1.58
N SER A 74 -19.15 7.35 0.36
CA SER A 74 -18.88 8.75 0.06
C SER A 74 -19.83 9.71 0.81
N PHE A 75 -19.27 10.78 1.36
CA PHE A 75 -19.97 11.97 1.81
C PHE A 75 -19.91 12.99 0.71
N ASN A 76 -21.03 13.13 -0.02
CA ASN A 76 -21.17 14.17 -1.04
C ASN A 76 -20.06 14.14 -2.13
N GLY A 77 -19.42 12.98 -2.33
CA GLY A 77 -18.31 12.78 -3.28
C GLY A 77 -16.91 13.15 -2.78
N PHE A 78 -16.74 13.68 -1.57
CA PHE A 78 -15.45 14.22 -1.10
C PHE A 78 -14.65 13.27 -0.20
N ILE A 79 -15.31 12.58 0.73
CA ILE A 79 -14.61 11.77 1.74
C ILE A 79 -15.41 10.51 2.09
N GLY A 80 -14.73 9.40 2.32
CA GLY A 80 -15.33 8.18 2.86
C GLY A 80 -15.61 8.30 4.36
N LYS A 81 -16.77 7.78 4.81
CA LYS A 81 -17.26 7.90 6.20
C LYS A 81 -17.21 6.59 6.99
N ASP A 82 -16.80 5.51 6.36
CA ASP A 82 -16.95 4.15 6.88
C ASP A 82 -15.72 3.34 6.48
N LEU A 83 -15.61 2.09 6.95
CA LEU A 83 -14.45 1.20 6.74
C LEU A 83 -13.17 1.68 7.44
N PHE A 84 -13.30 2.36 8.58
CA PHE A 84 -12.20 2.55 9.53
C PHE A 84 -11.85 1.20 10.17
N PHE A 85 -10.56 0.97 10.47
CA PHE A 85 -10.04 -0.35 10.89
C PHE A 85 -10.46 -1.45 9.93
N PHE A 86 -10.00 -1.34 8.69
CA PHE A 86 -10.44 -2.21 7.60
C PHE A 86 -10.35 -3.71 7.98
N SER A 87 -11.49 -4.39 7.88
CA SER A 87 -11.64 -5.83 8.10
C SER A 87 -12.73 -6.36 7.18
N THR A 88 -12.40 -7.36 6.35
CA THR A 88 -13.35 -7.99 5.43
C THR A 88 -12.93 -9.42 5.12
N ASN A 89 -13.90 -10.25 4.77
CA ASN A 89 -13.69 -11.64 4.30
C ASN A 89 -13.76 -11.76 2.77
N ILE A 90 -13.93 -10.64 2.06
CA ILE A 90 -14.03 -10.62 0.60
C ILE A 90 -12.63 -10.44 0.01
N SER A 91 -12.12 -11.46 -0.69
CA SER A 91 -10.77 -11.51 -1.28
C SER A 91 -10.43 -10.29 -2.13
N GLN A 92 -11.35 -9.83 -2.99
CA GLN A 92 -11.13 -8.67 -3.87
C GLN A 92 -10.76 -7.41 -3.10
N TYR A 93 -11.49 -7.10 -2.02
CA TYR A 93 -11.22 -5.91 -1.21
C TYR A 93 -9.89 -6.03 -0.44
N GLN A 94 -9.50 -7.24 -0.03
CA GLN A 94 -8.18 -7.46 0.59
C GLN A 94 -7.05 -7.23 -0.40
N THR A 95 -7.19 -7.70 -1.64
CA THR A 95 -6.21 -7.47 -2.70
C THR A 95 -6.09 -5.99 -3.05
N TYR A 96 -7.22 -5.27 -3.17
CA TYR A 96 -7.19 -3.81 -3.35
C TYR A 96 -6.57 -3.08 -2.17
N PHE A 97 -6.85 -3.51 -0.94
CA PHE A 97 -6.24 -2.95 0.26
C PHE A 97 -4.71 -3.08 0.21
N VAL A 98 -4.18 -4.27 -0.09
CA VAL A 98 -2.73 -4.50 -0.17
C VAL A 98 -2.12 -3.64 -1.27
N PHE A 99 -2.74 -3.59 -2.45
CA PHE A 99 -2.25 -2.77 -3.56
C PHE A 99 -2.16 -1.29 -3.17
N GLN A 100 -3.23 -0.73 -2.60
CA GLN A 100 -3.29 0.68 -2.23
C GLN A 100 -2.39 1.03 -1.04
N ALA A 101 -2.24 0.11 -0.09
CA ALA A 101 -1.30 0.26 1.02
C ALA A 101 0.14 0.48 0.52
N MET A 102 0.55 -0.20 -0.57
CA MET A 102 1.87 0.01 -1.16
C MET A 102 2.02 1.39 -1.81
N PHE A 103 0.96 1.91 -2.44
CA PHE A 103 0.99 3.29 -2.99
C PHE A 103 1.06 4.35 -1.91
N VAL A 104 0.29 4.19 -0.83
CA VAL A 104 0.31 5.13 0.29
C VAL A 104 1.67 5.13 0.98
N ALA A 105 2.25 3.96 1.21
CA ALA A 105 3.60 3.87 1.74
C ALA A 105 4.63 4.53 0.80
N THR A 106 4.50 4.36 -0.52
CA THR A 106 5.41 5.00 -1.49
C THR A 106 5.28 6.52 -1.47
N ALA A 107 4.05 7.03 -1.38
CA ALA A 107 3.81 8.47 -1.25
C ALA A 107 4.40 9.05 0.04
N ALA A 108 4.32 8.32 1.16
CA ALA A 108 4.90 8.74 2.43
C ALA A 108 6.44 8.77 2.37
N THR A 109 7.07 7.74 1.82
CA THR A 109 8.54 7.67 1.68
C THR A 109 9.08 8.85 0.88
N ILE A 110 8.43 9.21 -0.23
CA ILE A 110 8.79 10.37 -1.07
C ILE A 110 8.81 11.68 -0.26
N ILE A 111 7.87 11.87 0.67
CA ILE A 111 7.83 13.07 1.53
C ILE A 111 8.91 13.01 2.62
N SER A 112 9.29 11.80 3.04
CA SER A 112 10.14 11.59 4.21
C SER A 112 11.65 11.72 3.97
N GLY A 113 12.10 11.53 2.72
CA GLY A 113 13.53 11.42 2.43
C GLY A 113 14.03 11.85 1.05
N LEU A 114 13.17 12.50 0.25
CA LEU A 114 13.63 13.49 -0.75
C LEU A 114 13.81 14.88 -0.10
#